data_AF-A0A2M7X4Q7-F1
#
_entry.id   AF-A0A2M7X4Q7-F1
#
_cell.length_a   1.000
_cell.length_b   1.000
_cell.length_c   1.000
_cell.angle_alpha   90.00
_cell.angle_beta   90.00
_cell.angle_gamma   90.00
#
_symmetry.space_group_name_H-M   'P 1'
#
loop_
_entity.id
_entity.type
_entity.pdbx_description
1 polymer ?
#
loop_
_entity_poly.entity_id
_entity_poly.type
_entity_poly.pdbx_seq_one_letter_code
_entity_poly.pdbx_strand_id
1 'polypeptide(L)'
;MNYLKLEQYYIDRYDLITIKDCLDVVNLYRDLYKKKDSDEKLQKIPPEEIEKGFGHFLNWHLVSKKANWYQRKTATVQEWMENDRIKQERLDNTDPPTDVHCTDCKIEMKLGNFKHLMDHLGDNESKVLFFFDCPKCNKRKGVYDDGEEHIFEPSLCPECGSEMEVSSTKCQSCNYQEIEEYDWELKKREREDQEKNDQVLLDTYRSEFCFSNKEGQECVDLFEALEVANVVREEVISKYDNPIYELASQLKKIKIADVEKVLTKALSKAKFDKLALNKPQIGQYVDVSFSVQDTDTTRSERISQKDLIRVINEALKQTNWRMVINSVAYRLGFLTGQLIGYESEEDLLKLVGKQNKPKLNTKIDPKTRNKYSHHNVVQLARMLGEHEGIENVRKRRLKNEPDGFFLQENEGPYSCGICGENHYGNKIWWNLDGLQCANCRLNIQKGVIPPLECRYDKDKSYFLDWEIKPKYGVHPATTAKLRRQGILVGRDLKNTTGSTYCTVYLKNENQRFLTKHRPK
;
A
#
# COMPACT_ATOMS: atom_id res chain seq x y z
N MET A 1 -13.02 -50.58 5.54
CA MET A 1 -13.25 -49.13 5.74
C MET A 1 -13.30 -48.47 4.37
N ASN A 2 -14.04 -47.38 4.20
CA ASN A 2 -14.07 -46.63 2.94
C ASN A 2 -13.65 -45.18 3.20
N TYR A 3 -12.48 -44.81 2.71
CA TYR A 3 -11.91 -43.47 2.83
C TYR A 3 -12.42 -42.53 1.74
N LEU A 4 -12.87 -43.06 0.60
CA LEU A 4 -13.35 -42.24 -0.51
C LEU A 4 -14.71 -41.61 -0.19
N LYS A 5 -14.76 -40.28 -0.32
CA LYS A 5 -15.96 -39.45 -0.20
C LYS A 5 -16.21 -38.69 -1.51
N LEU A 6 -17.42 -38.18 -1.68
CA LEU A 6 -17.77 -37.29 -2.79
C LEU A 6 -17.02 -35.96 -2.65
N GLU A 7 -16.68 -35.31 -3.77
CA GLU A 7 -16.00 -34.01 -3.78
C GLU A 7 -16.69 -32.97 -2.87
N GLN A 8 -18.03 -32.95 -2.86
CA GLN A 8 -18.83 -32.05 -2.04
C GLN A 8 -18.51 -32.17 -0.54
N TYR A 9 -18.20 -33.37 -0.04
CA TYR A 9 -17.82 -33.56 1.37
C TYR A 9 -16.54 -32.78 1.72
N TYR A 10 -15.55 -32.78 0.83
CA TYR A 10 -14.29 -32.04 1.05
C TYR A 10 -14.51 -30.53 0.91
N ILE A 11 -15.36 -30.11 -0.02
CA ILE A 11 -15.77 -28.71 -0.17
C ILE A 11 -16.50 -28.23 1.09
N ASP A 12 -17.44 -29.01 1.61
CA ASP A 12 -18.19 -28.70 2.83
C ASP A 12 -17.25 -28.57 4.03
N ARG A 13 -16.32 -29.52 4.18
CA ARG A 13 -15.27 -29.47 5.21
C ARG A 13 -14.42 -28.21 5.10
N TYR A 14 -14.02 -27.82 3.88
CA TYR A 14 -13.21 -26.62 3.67
C TYR A 14 -13.97 -25.33 3.99
N ASP A 15 -15.22 -25.25 3.53
CA ASP A 15 -16.09 -24.11 3.77
C ASP A 15 -16.43 -23.96 5.25
N LEU A 16 -16.62 -25.06 5.98
CA LEU A 16 -16.80 -25.04 7.44
C LEU A 16 -15.61 -24.42 8.17
N ILE A 17 -14.39 -24.79 7.79
CA ILE A 17 -13.18 -24.21 8.38
C ILE A 17 -13.12 -22.71 8.06
N THR A 18 -13.42 -22.32 6.82
CA THR A 18 -13.46 -20.92 6.38
C THR A 18 -14.47 -20.10 7.19
N ILE A 19 -15.69 -20.64 7.39
CA ILE A 19 -16.76 -20.02 8.17
C ILE A 19 -16.34 -19.86 9.64
N LYS A 20 -15.79 -20.91 10.26
CA LYS A 20 -15.34 -20.87 11.66
C LYS A 20 -14.25 -19.82 11.86
N ASP A 21 -13.23 -19.77 10.99
CA ASP A 21 -12.17 -18.75 11.04
C ASP A 21 -12.74 -17.33 10.84
N CYS A 22 -13.72 -17.13 9.96
CA CYS A 22 -14.38 -15.83 9.79
C CYS A 22 -15.21 -15.42 11.03
N LEU A 23 -15.93 -16.37 11.65
CA LEU A 23 -16.68 -16.13 12.88
C LEU A 23 -15.76 -15.77 14.05
N ASP A 24 -14.59 -16.40 14.14
CA ASP A 24 -13.57 -16.07 15.14
C ASP A 24 -13.09 -14.62 14.99
N VAL A 25 -12.90 -14.15 13.75
CA VAL A 25 -12.60 -12.74 13.47
C VAL A 25 -13.75 -11.84 13.92
N VAL A 26 -15.00 -12.18 13.59
CA VAL A 26 -16.17 -11.40 14.03
C VAL A 26 -16.24 -11.30 15.56
N ASN A 27 -16.01 -12.42 16.25
CA ASN A 27 -16.00 -12.48 17.71
C ASN A 27 -14.86 -11.66 18.30
N LEU A 28 -13.66 -11.73 17.72
CA LEU A 28 -12.51 -10.91 18.11
C LEU A 28 -12.86 -9.42 18.06
N TYR A 29 -13.39 -8.92 16.95
CA TYR A 29 -13.76 -7.50 16.83
C TYR A 29 -14.92 -7.11 17.75
N ARG A 30 -15.89 -8.00 17.97
CA ARG A 30 -16.97 -7.79 18.93
C ARG A 30 -16.43 -7.59 20.35
N ASP A 31 -15.44 -8.39 20.75
CA ASP A 31 -14.84 -8.30 22.07
C ASP A 31 -13.91 -7.10 22.21
N LEU A 32 -13.17 -6.74 21.16
CA LEU A 32 -12.41 -5.48 21.12
C LEU A 32 -13.35 -4.27 21.23
N TYR A 33 -14.48 -4.28 20.53
CA TYR A 33 -15.47 -3.20 20.59
C TYR A 33 -16.07 -3.04 21.99
N LYS A 34 -16.39 -4.14 22.68
CA LYS A 34 -16.85 -4.10 24.08
C LYS A 34 -15.83 -3.47 25.03
N LYS A 35 -14.54 -3.64 24.74
CA LYS A 35 -13.43 -3.11 25.55
C LYS A 35 -13.06 -1.67 25.20
N LYS A 36 -13.69 -1.04 24.20
CA LYS A 36 -13.34 0.32 23.74
C LYS A 36 -13.30 1.37 24.85
N ASP A 37 -14.18 1.25 25.86
CA ASP A 37 -14.32 2.24 26.93
C ASP A 37 -13.14 2.20 27.91
N SER A 38 -12.35 1.13 27.90
CA SER A 38 -11.12 1.00 28.68
C SER A 38 -9.91 1.71 28.06
N ASP A 39 -10.01 2.18 26.81
CA ASP A 39 -8.93 2.89 26.12
C ASP A 39 -9.12 4.41 26.17
N GLU A 40 -8.26 5.10 26.93
CA GLU A 40 -8.27 6.56 27.09
C GLU A 40 -8.13 7.33 25.76
N LYS A 41 -7.52 6.74 24.73
CA LYS A 41 -7.39 7.37 23.41
C LYS A 41 -8.70 7.33 22.64
N LEU A 42 -9.46 6.23 22.79
CA LEU A 42 -10.75 6.05 22.11
C LEU A 42 -11.86 6.89 22.75
N GLN A 43 -11.79 7.16 24.06
CA GLN A 43 -12.76 8.03 24.75
C GLN A 43 -12.85 9.45 24.18
N LYS A 44 -11.79 9.92 23.49
CA LYS A 44 -11.75 11.26 22.87
C LYS A 44 -12.43 11.30 21.50
N ILE A 45 -12.80 10.15 20.96
CA ILE A 45 -13.36 10.00 19.61
C ILE A 45 -14.88 9.88 19.71
N PRO A 46 -15.66 10.52 18.82
CA PRO A 46 -17.11 10.36 18.80
C PRO A 46 -17.52 8.88 18.62
N PRO A 47 -18.52 8.37 19.37
CA PRO A 47 -18.94 6.96 19.30
C PRO A 47 -19.26 6.47 17.88
N GLU A 48 -19.88 7.31 17.04
CA GLU A 48 -20.21 6.99 15.65
C GLU A 48 -18.95 6.78 14.79
N GLU A 49 -17.86 7.52 15.05
CA GLU A 49 -16.59 7.34 14.33
C GLU A 49 -15.88 6.07 14.79
N ILE A 50 -15.99 5.71 16.07
CA ILE A 50 -15.47 4.45 16.59
C ILE A 50 -16.19 3.28 15.92
N GLU A 51 -17.53 3.28 15.90
CA GLU A 51 -18.33 2.23 15.28
C GLU A 51 -17.99 2.06 13.78
N LYS A 52 -17.92 3.16 13.03
CA LYS A 52 -17.51 3.14 11.62
C LYS A 52 -16.10 2.59 11.44
N GLY A 53 -15.16 3.00 12.30
CA GLY A 53 -13.78 2.50 12.28
C GLY A 53 -13.71 0.99 12.46
N PHE A 54 -14.33 0.48 13.53
CA PHE A 54 -14.39 -0.96 13.82
C PHE A 54 -15.05 -1.74 12.68
N GLY A 55 -16.17 -1.25 12.14
CA GLY A 55 -16.83 -1.86 11.00
C GLY A 55 -15.94 -1.94 9.76
N HIS A 56 -15.19 -0.87 9.47
CA HIS A 56 -14.25 -0.84 8.35
C HIS A 56 -13.12 -1.86 8.53
N PHE A 57 -12.50 -1.92 9.71
CA PHE A 57 -11.40 -2.86 9.99
C PHE A 57 -11.88 -4.31 9.98
N LEU A 58 -13.05 -4.59 10.57
CA LEU A 58 -13.66 -5.93 10.53
C LEU A 58 -13.87 -6.37 9.08
N ASN A 59 -14.48 -5.52 8.25
CA ASN A 59 -14.73 -5.85 6.85
C ASN A 59 -13.42 -6.10 6.08
N TRP A 60 -12.40 -5.27 6.30
CA TRP A 60 -11.11 -5.43 5.64
C TRP A 60 -10.42 -6.74 6.03
N HIS A 61 -10.41 -7.08 7.32
CA HIS A 61 -9.84 -8.34 7.81
C HIS A 61 -10.62 -9.54 7.25
N LEU A 62 -11.96 -9.48 7.25
CA LEU A 62 -12.80 -10.52 6.67
C LEU A 62 -12.50 -10.72 5.17
N VAL A 63 -12.48 -9.66 4.36
CA VAL A 63 -12.17 -9.76 2.93
C VAL A 63 -10.80 -10.40 2.70
N SER A 64 -9.76 -10.00 3.46
CA SER A 64 -8.43 -10.61 3.37
C SER A 64 -8.44 -12.10 3.75
N LYS A 65 -9.14 -12.50 4.81
CA LYS A 65 -9.27 -13.91 5.21
C LYS A 65 -9.99 -14.74 4.14
N LYS A 66 -11.13 -14.26 3.65
CA LYS A 66 -11.91 -14.92 2.60
C LYS A 66 -11.10 -15.08 1.32
N ALA A 67 -10.33 -14.07 0.92
CA ALA A 67 -9.46 -14.14 -0.26
C ALA A 67 -8.36 -15.20 -0.12
N ASN A 68 -7.71 -15.27 1.05
CA ASN A 68 -6.70 -16.29 1.34
C ASN A 68 -7.29 -17.71 1.30
N TRP A 69 -8.47 -17.91 1.90
CA TRP A 69 -9.18 -19.19 1.84
C TRP A 69 -9.61 -19.52 0.41
N TYR A 70 -10.08 -18.55 -0.37
CA TYR A 70 -10.42 -18.78 -1.77
C TYR A 70 -9.22 -19.25 -2.60
N GLN A 71 -8.07 -18.58 -2.49
CA GLN A 71 -6.85 -18.92 -3.25
C GLN A 71 -6.37 -20.36 -3.00
N ARG A 72 -6.56 -20.89 -1.80
CA ARG A 72 -6.08 -22.23 -1.40
C ARG A 72 -7.12 -23.33 -1.58
N LYS A 73 -8.39 -22.99 -1.88
CA LYS A 73 -9.51 -23.93 -1.86
C LYS A 73 -9.30 -25.12 -2.77
N THR A 74 -9.06 -24.87 -4.06
CA THR A 74 -8.90 -25.94 -5.05
C THR A 74 -7.74 -26.87 -4.71
N ALA A 75 -6.57 -26.31 -4.36
CA ALA A 75 -5.39 -27.10 -4.04
C ALA A 75 -5.59 -27.96 -2.78
N THR A 76 -6.19 -27.38 -1.73
CA THR A 76 -6.40 -28.09 -0.45
C THR A 76 -7.44 -29.20 -0.59
N VAL A 77 -8.54 -28.96 -1.32
CA VAL A 77 -9.57 -29.99 -1.55
C VAL A 77 -8.96 -31.14 -2.37
N GLN A 78 -8.19 -30.83 -3.42
CA GLN A 78 -7.50 -31.85 -4.22
C GLN A 78 -6.50 -32.66 -3.39
N GLU A 79 -5.73 -32.00 -2.53
CA GLU A 79 -4.79 -32.65 -1.61
C GLU A 79 -5.51 -33.62 -0.68
N TRP A 80 -6.64 -33.21 -0.06
CA TRP A 80 -7.41 -34.11 0.80
C TRP A 80 -8.00 -35.29 0.05
N MET A 81 -8.53 -35.06 -1.15
CA MET A 81 -9.07 -36.12 -2.00
C MET A 81 -7.98 -37.12 -2.40
N GLU A 82 -6.80 -36.64 -2.78
CA GLU A 82 -5.68 -37.50 -3.18
C GLU A 82 -5.11 -38.26 -1.97
N ASN A 83 -5.01 -37.63 -0.81
CA ASN A 83 -4.59 -38.31 0.42
C ASN A 83 -5.55 -39.46 0.78
N ASP A 84 -6.86 -39.25 0.71
CA ASP A 84 -7.85 -40.29 0.96
C ASP A 84 -7.84 -41.37 -0.13
N ARG A 85 -7.52 -41.01 -1.38
CA ARG A 85 -7.29 -41.97 -2.47
C ARG A 85 -6.08 -42.85 -2.22
N ILE A 86 -4.94 -42.26 -1.85
CA ILE A 86 -3.71 -43.00 -1.52
C ILE A 86 -3.97 -43.95 -0.35
N LYS A 87 -4.70 -43.50 0.68
CA LYS A 87 -5.10 -44.35 1.82
C LYS A 87 -6.00 -45.51 1.39
N GLN A 88 -6.97 -45.25 0.51
CA GLN A 88 -7.83 -46.30 -0.03
C GLN A 88 -7.04 -47.29 -0.89
N GLU A 89 -6.18 -46.81 -1.77
CA GLU A 89 -5.35 -47.64 -2.65
C GLU A 89 -4.39 -48.54 -1.84
N ARG A 90 -3.77 -47.98 -0.79
CA ARG A 90 -2.95 -48.75 0.16
C ARG A 90 -3.79 -49.81 0.87
N LEU A 91 -4.99 -49.46 1.34
CA LEU A 91 -5.88 -50.41 1.99
C LEU A 91 -6.42 -51.48 1.02
N ASP A 92 -6.58 -51.20 -0.27
CA ASP A 92 -7.15 -52.16 -1.22
C ASP A 92 -6.08 -53.08 -1.83
N ASN A 93 -4.90 -52.54 -2.14
CA ASN A 93 -3.85 -53.25 -2.88
C ASN A 93 -2.77 -53.91 -2.03
N THR A 94 -2.68 -53.63 -0.72
CA THR A 94 -1.69 -54.32 0.13
C THR A 94 -2.07 -55.79 0.35
N ASP A 95 -1.21 -56.71 -0.07
CA ASP A 95 -1.40 -58.14 0.16
C ASP A 95 -1.13 -58.53 1.62
N PRO A 96 -1.84 -59.53 2.16
CA PRO A 96 -1.57 -60.05 3.49
C PRO A 96 -0.21 -60.78 3.52
N PRO A 97 0.54 -60.68 4.63
CA PRO A 97 1.76 -61.48 4.83
C PRO A 97 1.48 -62.98 4.69
N THR A 98 2.38 -63.68 4.02
CA THR A 98 2.36 -65.15 3.90
C THR A 98 3.08 -65.81 5.07
N ASP A 99 2.80 -67.09 5.32
CA ASP A 99 3.52 -67.92 6.31
C ASP A 99 3.29 -67.53 7.80
N VAL A 100 2.16 -66.92 8.11
CA VAL A 100 1.83 -66.54 9.50
C VAL A 100 1.40 -67.76 10.32
N HIS A 101 2.25 -68.14 11.28
CA HIS A 101 2.02 -69.28 12.17
C HIS A 101 1.60 -68.88 13.58
N CYS A 102 0.74 -69.70 14.19
CA CYS A 102 0.37 -69.55 15.59
C CYS A 102 1.60 -69.81 16.49
N THR A 103 1.87 -68.88 17.40
CA THR A 103 2.99 -68.96 18.35
C THR A 103 2.96 -70.22 19.19
N ASP A 104 1.76 -70.66 19.62
CA ASP A 104 1.57 -71.85 20.47
C ASP A 104 1.37 -73.14 19.68
N CYS A 105 0.52 -73.11 18.65
CA CYS A 105 0.13 -74.31 17.93
C CYS A 105 1.10 -74.69 16.80
N LYS A 106 1.94 -73.74 16.34
CA LYS A 106 2.82 -73.87 15.17
C LYS A 106 2.09 -74.30 13.88
N ILE A 107 0.79 -74.01 13.81
CA ILE A 107 -0.05 -74.25 12.63
C ILE A 107 -0.28 -72.90 11.93
N GLU A 108 -0.34 -72.93 10.61
CA GLU A 108 -0.69 -71.80 9.76
C GLU A 108 -2.03 -71.17 10.20
N MET A 109 -2.03 -69.86 10.38
CA MET A 109 -3.20 -69.10 10.79
C MET A 109 -4.03 -68.66 9.58
N LYS A 110 -5.35 -68.57 9.74
CA LYS A 110 -6.23 -68.10 8.67
C LYS A 110 -6.40 -66.59 8.76
N LEU A 111 -6.33 -65.91 7.61
CA LEU A 111 -6.61 -64.48 7.53
C LEU A 111 -8.07 -64.22 7.95
N GLY A 112 -8.27 -63.31 8.90
CA GLY A 112 -9.57 -62.81 9.30
C GLY A 112 -10.07 -61.73 8.34
N ASN A 113 -11.37 -61.42 8.40
CA ASN A 113 -12.02 -60.45 7.50
C ASN A 113 -11.69 -58.97 7.82
N PHE A 114 -10.73 -58.71 8.72
CA PHE A 114 -10.44 -57.37 9.22
C PHE A 114 -9.04 -56.94 8.79
N LYS A 115 -9.01 -55.83 8.05
CA LYS A 115 -7.81 -55.11 7.60
C LYS A 115 -7.93 -53.67 8.08
N HIS A 116 -6.88 -53.14 8.69
CA HIS A 116 -6.88 -51.78 9.23
C HIS A 116 -5.63 -51.02 8.81
N LEU A 117 -5.78 -49.76 8.43
CA LEU A 117 -4.64 -48.88 8.14
C LEU A 117 -4.27 -48.16 9.43
N MET A 118 -3.05 -48.37 9.90
CA MET A 118 -2.51 -47.68 11.08
C MET A 118 -1.82 -46.40 10.61
N ASP A 119 -2.45 -45.27 10.91
CA ASP A 119 -1.97 -43.93 10.60
C ASP A 119 -1.71 -43.21 11.93
N HIS A 120 -0.57 -43.52 12.57
CA HIS A 120 -0.18 -42.86 13.81
C HIS A 120 0.46 -41.51 13.52
N LEU A 121 0.00 -40.46 14.22
CA LEU A 121 0.59 -39.12 14.23
C LEU A 121 2.05 -39.20 14.74
N GLY A 122 3.01 -39.39 13.84
CA GLY A 122 4.44 -39.39 14.15
C GLY A 122 5.30 -40.32 13.31
N ASP A 123 4.73 -41.37 12.72
CA ASP A 123 5.46 -42.28 11.83
C ASP A 123 5.26 -41.89 10.36
N ASN A 124 6.37 -41.83 9.62
CA ASN A 124 6.37 -41.42 8.20
C ASN A 124 5.81 -42.47 7.24
N GLU A 125 5.42 -43.66 7.73
CA GLU A 125 4.95 -44.76 6.89
C GLU A 125 3.67 -45.38 7.47
N SER A 126 2.54 -45.20 6.78
CA SER A 126 1.28 -45.87 7.12
C SER A 126 1.40 -47.39 6.90
N LYS A 127 1.30 -48.17 7.98
CA LYS A 127 1.35 -49.64 7.96
C LYS A 127 -0.06 -50.23 7.90
N VAL A 128 -0.21 -51.37 7.25
CA VAL A 128 -1.48 -52.08 7.15
C VAL A 128 -1.47 -53.28 8.08
N LEU A 129 -2.35 -53.27 9.07
CA LEU A 129 -2.50 -54.33 10.04
C LEU A 129 -3.53 -55.37 9.55
N PHE A 130 -3.09 -56.62 9.49
CA PHE A 130 -3.90 -57.79 9.20
C PHE A 130 -4.11 -58.63 10.46
N PHE A 131 -5.34 -59.10 10.68
CA PHE A 131 -5.64 -60.00 11.78
C PHE A 131 -5.75 -61.45 11.28
N PHE A 132 -5.02 -62.35 11.93
CA PHE A 132 -5.03 -63.78 11.65
C PHE A 132 -5.61 -64.54 12.84
N ASP A 133 -6.44 -65.54 12.59
CA ASP A 133 -7.08 -66.39 13.60
C ASP A 133 -6.55 -67.83 13.50
N CYS A 134 -6.10 -68.39 14.63
CA CYS A 134 -5.64 -69.79 14.67
C CYS A 134 -6.84 -70.75 14.65
N PRO A 135 -6.94 -71.67 13.69
CA PRO A 135 -8.09 -72.59 13.60
C PRO A 135 -8.17 -73.61 14.74
N LYS A 136 -7.07 -73.84 15.48
CA LYS A 136 -6.98 -74.84 16.55
C LYS A 136 -7.27 -74.26 17.94
N CYS A 137 -6.75 -73.08 18.25
CA CYS A 137 -6.85 -72.49 19.59
C CYS A 137 -7.63 -71.17 19.63
N ASN A 138 -8.15 -70.69 18.49
CA ASN A 138 -8.88 -69.42 18.36
C ASN A 138 -8.12 -68.18 18.86
N LYS A 139 -6.80 -68.27 19.06
CA LYS A 139 -5.98 -67.09 19.34
C LYS A 139 -5.84 -66.26 18.08
N ARG A 140 -5.94 -64.94 18.25
CA ARG A 140 -5.78 -63.94 17.19
C ARG A 140 -4.38 -63.33 17.24
N LYS A 141 -3.81 -63.03 16.08
CA LYS A 141 -2.51 -62.39 15.90
C LYS A 141 -2.66 -61.22 14.95
N GLY A 142 -2.14 -60.05 15.32
CA GLY A 142 -2.01 -58.90 14.42
C GLY A 142 -0.63 -58.92 13.75
N VAL A 143 -0.57 -58.80 12.43
CA VAL A 143 0.68 -58.73 11.68
C VAL A 143 0.59 -57.59 10.67
N TYR A 144 1.61 -56.75 10.62
CA TYR A 144 1.73 -55.66 9.66
C TYR A 144 2.14 -56.18 8.27
N ASP A 145 1.99 -55.35 7.24
CA ASP A 145 2.32 -55.70 5.86
C ASP A 145 3.81 -55.94 5.59
N ASP A 146 4.69 -55.47 6.46
CA ASP A 146 6.13 -55.78 6.48
C ASP A 146 6.45 -57.11 7.19
N GLY A 147 5.44 -57.79 7.76
CA GLY A 147 5.58 -59.02 8.52
C GLY A 147 5.88 -58.83 10.01
N GLU A 148 6.02 -57.58 10.48
CA GLU A 148 6.20 -57.30 11.91
C GLU A 148 4.93 -57.66 12.69
N GLU A 149 5.09 -58.31 13.84
CA GLU A 149 3.99 -58.65 14.72
C GLU A 149 3.52 -57.41 15.48
N HIS A 150 2.21 -57.15 15.48
CA HIS A 150 1.63 -56.09 16.29
C HIS A 150 1.62 -56.53 17.76
N ILE A 151 2.50 -55.93 18.55
CA ILE A 151 2.59 -56.16 19.99
C ILE A 151 1.61 -55.21 20.67
N PHE A 152 0.60 -55.76 21.32
CA PHE A 152 -0.25 -54.99 22.22
C PHE A 152 0.57 -54.64 23.46
N GLU A 153 0.70 -53.35 23.77
CA GLU A 153 1.28 -52.93 25.05
C GLU A 153 0.40 -53.47 26.19
N PRO A 154 0.97 -54.19 27.18
CA PRO A 154 0.20 -54.72 28.29
C PRO A 154 -0.37 -53.56 29.10
N SER A 155 -1.69 -53.58 29.34
CA SER A 155 -2.35 -52.62 30.22
C SER A 155 -1.82 -52.81 31.65
N LEU A 156 -1.10 -51.81 32.18
CA LEU A 156 -0.64 -51.84 33.56
C LEU A 156 -1.77 -51.38 34.49
N CYS A 157 -1.91 -52.03 35.64
CA CYS A 157 -2.87 -51.62 36.65
C CYS A 157 -2.50 -50.23 37.19
N PRO A 158 -3.42 -49.24 37.15
CA PRO A 158 -3.15 -47.89 37.66
C PRO A 158 -2.79 -47.85 39.15
N GLU A 159 -3.26 -48.80 39.95
CA GLU A 159 -3.06 -48.82 41.41
C GLU A 159 -1.79 -49.55 41.84
N CYS A 160 -1.42 -50.64 41.17
CA CYS A 160 -0.31 -51.50 41.62
C CYS A 160 0.80 -51.71 40.59
N GLY A 161 0.62 -51.23 39.35
CA GLY A 161 1.59 -51.38 38.27
C GLY A 161 1.74 -52.81 37.74
N SER A 162 0.99 -53.78 38.26
CA SER A 162 0.98 -55.15 37.73
C SER A 162 0.35 -55.18 36.33
N GLU A 163 0.91 -55.99 35.43
CA GLU A 163 0.31 -56.26 34.12
C GLU A 163 -1.10 -56.86 34.29
N MET A 164 -2.09 -56.26 33.63
CA MET A 164 -3.45 -56.79 33.53
C MET A 164 -3.58 -57.62 32.25
N GLU A 165 -4.35 -58.71 32.30
CA GLU A 165 -4.74 -59.40 31.07
C GLU A 165 -5.62 -58.47 30.24
N VAL A 166 -5.33 -58.34 28.93
CA VAL A 166 -6.00 -57.43 27.97
C VAL A 166 -7.52 -57.59 27.92
N SER A 167 -8.05 -58.74 28.36
CA SER A 167 -9.49 -59.04 28.45
C SER A 167 -10.09 -58.88 29.85
N SER A 168 -9.27 -58.63 30.88
CA SER A 168 -9.73 -58.53 32.26
C SER A 168 -9.79 -57.05 32.67
N THR A 169 -11.01 -56.55 32.91
CA THR A 169 -11.22 -55.27 33.59
C THR A 169 -10.81 -55.31 35.06
N LYS A 170 -10.42 -56.48 35.58
CA LYS A 170 -10.12 -56.71 36.99
C LYS A 170 -8.67 -57.15 37.18
N CYS A 171 -7.88 -56.34 37.88
CA CYS A 171 -6.53 -56.68 38.28
C CYS A 171 -6.55 -57.87 39.25
N GLN A 172 -5.91 -58.96 38.87
CA GLN A 172 -5.79 -60.16 39.73
C GLN A 172 -4.90 -59.92 40.95
N SER A 173 -4.02 -58.91 40.92
CA SER A 173 -3.06 -58.61 41.99
C SER A 173 -3.66 -57.74 43.11
N CYS A 174 -4.54 -56.77 42.79
CA CYS A 174 -5.09 -55.84 43.78
C CYS A 174 -6.63 -55.72 43.76
N ASN A 175 -7.34 -56.54 42.97
CA ASN A 175 -8.80 -56.46 42.77
C ASN A 175 -9.33 -55.15 42.17
N TYR A 176 -8.46 -54.21 41.75
CA TYR A 176 -8.87 -53.01 41.00
C TYR A 176 -9.71 -53.40 39.79
N GLN A 177 -10.87 -52.76 39.61
CA GLN A 177 -11.73 -52.98 38.45
C GLN A 177 -11.94 -51.68 37.69
N GLU A 178 -11.40 -51.60 36.48
CA GLU A 178 -11.63 -50.48 35.58
C GLU A 178 -12.92 -50.73 34.80
N ILE A 179 -13.95 -49.92 35.09
CA ILE A 179 -15.19 -49.92 34.33
C ILE A 179 -15.16 -48.68 33.44
N GLU A 180 -14.61 -48.82 32.24
CA GLU A 180 -14.81 -47.83 31.19
C GLU A 180 -16.21 -48.01 30.59
N GLU A 181 -17.18 -47.23 31.07
CA GLU A 181 -18.49 -47.12 30.42
C GLU A 181 -18.36 -46.25 29.17
N TYR A 182 -18.10 -46.90 28.03
CA TYR A 182 -18.13 -46.23 26.74
C TYR A 182 -19.59 -46.14 26.24
N ASP A 183 -20.22 -44.99 26.45
CA ASP A 183 -21.57 -44.73 25.95
C ASP A 183 -21.53 -44.44 24.43
N TRP A 184 -21.68 -45.51 23.64
CA TRP A 184 -21.79 -45.43 22.18
C TRP A 184 -22.97 -44.58 21.72
N GLU A 185 -24.07 -44.54 22.49
CA GLU A 185 -25.26 -43.75 22.14
C GLU A 185 -25.03 -42.25 22.39
N LEU A 186 -24.34 -41.89 23.48
CA LEU A 186 -23.91 -40.51 23.72
C LEU A 186 -23.00 -40.02 22.60
N LYS A 187 -21.94 -40.76 22.27
CA LYS A 187 -21.01 -40.36 21.20
C LYS A 187 -21.67 -40.29 19.83
N LYS A 188 -22.64 -41.17 19.56
CA LYS A 188 -23.44 -41.12 18.34
C LYS A 188 -24.29 -39.85 18.31
N ARG A 189 -24.98 -39.52 19.41
CA ARG A 189 -25.76 -38.28 19.54
C ARG A 189 -24.89 -37.03 19.38
N GLU A 190 -23.73 -36.98 20.03
CA GLU A 190 -22.78 -35.87 19.90
C GLU A 190 -22.32 -35.67 18.46
N ARG A 191 -22.05 -36.77 17.72
CA ARG A 191 -21.70 -36.70 16.29
C ARG A 191 -22.87 -36.18 15.45
N GLU A 192 -24.07 -36.71 15.66
CA GLU A 192 -25.27 -36.27 14.94
C GLU A 192 -25.58 -34.79 15.20
N ASP A 193 -25.38 -34.32 16.44
CA ASP A 193 -25.60 -32.93 16.81
C ASP A 193 -24.51 -32.02 16.25
N GLN A 194 -23.25 -32.47 16.21
CA GLN A 194 -22.17 -31.77 15.54
C GLN A 194 -22.41 -31.64 14.03
N GLU A 195 -22.85 -32.71 13.37
CA GLU A 195 -23.19 -32.72 11.95
C GLU A 195 -24.36 -31.75 11.64
N LYS A 196 -25.40 -31.74 12.49
CA LYS A 196 -26.50 -30.75 12.37
C LYS A 196 -25.99 -29.32 12.55
N ASN A 197 -25.15 -29.08 13.56
CA ASN A 197 -24.60 -27.75 13.82
C ASN A 197 -23.72 -27.28 12.65
N ASP A 198 -22.87 -28.15 12.11
CA ASP A 198 -22.05 -27.86 10.94
C ASP A 198 -22.93 -27.57 9.71
N GLN A 199 -24.00 -28.34 9.49
CA GLN A 199 -24.94 -28.05 8.41
C GLN A 199 -25.62 -26.68 8.57
N VAL A 200 -26.06 -26.34 9.79
CA VAL A 200 -26.63 -25.01 10.08
C VAL A 200 -25.63 -23.89 9.78
N LEU A 201 -24.35 -24.07 10.12
CA LEU A 201 -23.31 -23.10 9.82
C LEU A 201 -23.13 -22.92 8.31
N LEU A 202 -23.07 -24.01 7.55
CA LEU A 202 -22.98 -23.97 6.10
C LEU A 202 -24.17 -23.23 5.48
N ASP A 203 -25.39 -23.60 5.86
CA ASP A 203 -26.61 -23.03 5.29
C ASP A 203 -26.75 -21.53 5.62
N THR A 204 -26.30 -21.12 6.80
CA THR A 204 -26.41 -19.73 7.26
C THR A 204 -25.33 -18.83 6.68
N TYR A 205 -24.07 -19.29 6.65
CA TYR A 205 -22.92 -18.41 6.46
C TYR A 205 -22.10 -18.68 5.20
N ARG A 206 -22.36 -19.76 4.45
CA ARG A 206 -21.56 -20.09 3.25
C ARG A 206 -21.59 -18.97 2.22
N SER A 207 -22.75 -18.41 1.91
CA SER A 207 -22.87 -17.32 0.93
C SER A 207 -22.22 -16.02 1.40
N GLU A 208 -22.11 -15.82 2.72
CA GLU A 208 -21.51 -14.62 3.30
C GLU A 208 -19.98 -14.74 3.39
N PHE A 209 -19.46 -15.89 3.83
CA PHE A 209 -18.04 -16.07 4.14
C PHE A 209 -17.24 -16.82 3.07
N CYS A 210 -17.86 -17.63 2.23
CA CYS A 210 -17.15 -18.32 1.15
C CYS A 210 -17.40 -17.59 -0.17
N PHE A 211 -16.33 -17.07 -0.78
CA PHE A 211 -16.46 -16.40 -2.08
C PHE A 211 -16.93 -17.35 -3.18
N SER A 212 -17.79 -16.83 -4.05
CA SER A 212 -17.99 -17.44 -5.37
C SER A 212 -16.73 -17.31 -6.23
N ASN A 213 -16.64 -18.11 -7.30
CA ASN A 213 -15.50 -18.03 -8.23
C ASN A 213 -15.29 -16.64 -8.81
N LYS A 214 -16.39 -15.91 -9.08
CA LYS A 214 -16.32 -14.56 -9.62
C LYS A 214 -15.77 -13.57 -8.58
N GLU A 215 -16.39 -13.54 -7.39
CA GLU A 215 -16.00 -12.62 -6.32
C GLU A 215 -14.57 -12.89 -5.83
N GLY A 216 -14.21 -14.16 -5.71
CA GLY A 216 -12.87 -14.59 -5.32
C GLY A 216 -11.83 -14.13 -6.34
N GLN A 217 -12.10 -14.33 -7.64
CA GLN A 217 -11.18 -13.88 -8.70
C GLN A 217 -11.02 -12.36 -8.73
N GLU A 218 -12.12 -11.60 -8.65
CA GLU A 218 -12.07 -10.13 -8.59
C GLU A 218 -11.27 -9.63 -7.37
N CYS A 219 -11.43 -10.30 -6.22
CA CYS A 219 -10.70 -9.96 -5.00
C CYS A 219 -9.20 -10.27 -5.11
N VAL A 220 -8.84 -11.43 -5.65
CA VAL A 220 -7.45 -11.81 -5.92
C VAL A 220 -6.79 -10.83 -6.89
N ASP A 221 -7.47 -10.49 -7.98
CA ASP A 221 -6.96 -9.52 -8.96
C ASP A 221 -6.74 -8.14 -8.35
N LEU A 222 -7.61 -7.72 -7.40
CA LEU A 222 -7.43 -6.47 -6.66
C LEU A 222 -6.20 -6.50 -5.74
N PHE A 223 -5.98 -7.60 -5.02
CA PHE A 223 -4.81 -7.74 -4.14
C PHE A 223 -3.50 -7.76 -4.94
N GLU A 224 -3.43 -8.52 -6.04
CA GLU A 224 -2.27 -8.48 -6.95
C GLU A 224 -2.04 -7.06 -7.49
N ALA A 225 -3.10 -6.35 -7.88
CA ALA A 225 -2.98 -4.96 -8.33
C ALA A 225 -2.47 -4.01 -7.23
N LEU A 226 -2.86 -4.21 -5.97
CA LEU A 226 -2.39 -3.44 -4.82
C LEU A 226 -0.90 -3.67 -4.55
N GLU A 227 -0.41 -4.90 -4.69
CA GLU A 227 1.02 -5.22 -4.58
C GLU A 227 1.83 -4.48 -5.66
N VAL A 228 1.35 -4.52 -6.91
CA VAL A 228 1.93 -3.75 -8.02
C VAL A 228 1.90 -2.26 -7.74
N ALA A 229 0.77 -1.75 -7.27
CA ALA A 229 0.58 -0.34 -6.96
C ALA A 229 1.58 0.14 -5.90
N ASN A 230 1.80 -0.64 -4.85
CA ASN A 230 2.76 -0.31 -3.80
C ASN A 230 4.18 -0.16 -4.36
N VAL A 231 4.65 -1.12 -5.16
CA VAL A 231 5.98 -1.04 -5.77
C VAL A 231 6.11 0.12 -6.74
N VAL A 232 5.07 0.38 -7.55
CA VAL A 232 5.07 1.52 -8.48
C VAL A 232 5.12 2.86 -7.74
N ARG A 233 4.41 3.01 -6.62
CA ARG A 233 4.47 4.22 -5.78
C ARG A 233 5.89 4.46 -5.27
N GLU A 234 6.52 3.44 -4.67
CA GLU A 234 7.89 3.54 -4.14
C GLU A 234 8.90 3.89 -5.23
N GLU A 235 8.78 3.27 -6.41
CA GLU A 235 9.61 3.59 -7.58
C GLU A 235 9.47 5.05 -7.99
N VAL A 236 8.25 5.56 -8.05
CA VAL A 236 7.99 6.95 -8.43
C VAL A 236 8.60 7.88 -7.38
N ILE A 237 8.38 7.66 -6.08
CA ILE A 237 8.95 8.46 -4.99
C ILE A 237 10.48 8.51 -5.11
N SER A 238 11.12 7.36 -5.35
CA SER A 238 12.57 7.26 -5.44
C SER A 238 13.18 8.11 -6.57
N LYS A 239 12.41 8.43 -7.63
CA LYS A 239 12.87 9.35 -8.68
C LYS A 239 13.11 10.76 -8.14
N TYR A 240 12.31 11.19 -7.18
CA TYR A 240 12.38 12.52 -6.57
C TYR A 240 13.43 12.60 -5.46
N ASP A 241 13.78 11.48 -4.83
CA ASP A 241 14.82 11.37 -3.79
C ASP A 241 16.25 11.39 -4.36
N ASN A 242 16.40 11.57 -5.67
CA ASN A 242 17.69 11.72 -6.32
C ASN A 242 18.19 13.18 -6.22
N PRO A 243 19.42 13.43 -5.72
CA PRO A 243 20.03 14.78 -5.72
C PRO A 243 20.07 15.44 -7.10
N ILE A 244 20.12 14.64 -8.18
CA ILE A 244 20.05 15.12 -9.57
C ILE A 244 18.69 15.79 -9.85
N TYR A 245 17.61 15.26 -9.28
CA TYR A 245 16.27 15.83 -9.42
C TYR A 245 16.19 17.22 -8.79
N GLU A 246 16.72 17.35 -7.57
CA GLU A 246 16.77 18.65 -6.87
C GLU A 246 17.54 19.68 -7.70
N LEU A 247 18.73 19.31 -8.19
CA LEU A 247 19.53 20.19 -9.04
C LEU A 247 18.82 20.54 -10.36
N ALA A 248 18.11 19.60 -10.99
CA ALA A 248 17.33 19.87 -12.20
C ALA A 248 16.13 20.81 -11.93
N SER A 249 15.46 20.65 -10.78
CA SER A 249 14.34 21.50 -10.37
C SER A 249 14.76 22.95 -10.07
N GLN A 250 16.03 23.18 -9.72
CA GLN A 250 16.59 24.50 -9.46
C GLN A 250 16.99 25.25 -10.73
N LEU A 251 17.04 24.59 -11.89
CA LEU A 251 17.37 25.23 -13.16
C LEU A 251 16.29 26.24 -13.58
N LYS A 252 16.72 27.46 -13.90
CA LYS A 252 15.81 28.49 -14.42
C LYS A 252 15.42 28.16 -15.86
N LYS A 253 14.14 27.86 -16.07
CA LYS A 253 13.54 27.77 -17.41
C LYS A 253 13.37 29.18 -17.98
N ILE A 254 14.25 29.58 -18.90
CA ILE A 254 14.20 30.90 -19.54
C ILE A 254 13.85 30.78 -21.02
N LYS A 255 13.12 31.77 -21.53
CA LYS A 255 12.75 31.86 -22.95
C LYS A 255 13.92 32.39 -23.78
N ILE A 256 13.90 32.16 -25.09
CA ILE A 256 14.96 32.61 -26.02
C ILE A 256 15.25 34.12 -25.90
N ALA A 257 14.21 34.95 -25.72
CA ALA A 257 14.36 36.39 -25.54
C ALA A 257 15.12 36.76 -24.25
N ASP A 258 15.01 35.93 -23.20
CA ASP A 258 15.73 36.13 -21.95
C ASP A 258 17.15 35.55 -22.02
N VAL A 259 17.37 34.50 -22.82
CA VAL A 259 18.71 34.01 -23.17
C VAL A 259 19.52 35.11 -23.85
N GLU A 260 18.94 35.80 -24.83
CA GLU A 260 19.59 36.91 -25.52
C GLU A 260 20.02 38.02 -24.56
N LYS A 261 19.15 38.41 -23.62
CA LYS A 261 19.47 39.40 -22.58
C LYS A 261 20.59 38.95 -21.66
N VAL A 262 20.54 37.70 -21.18
CA VAL A 262 21.55 37.13 -20.27
C VAL A 262 22.91 37.06 -20.98
N LEU A 263 22.95 36.56 -22.21
CA LEU A 263 24.18 36.42 -22.98
C LEU A 263 24.75 37.78 -23.38
N THR A 264 23.95 38.73 -23.86
CA THR A 264 24.44 40.07 -24.24
C THR A 264 25.13 40.77 -23.07
N LYS A 265 24.56 40.64 -21.86
CA LYS A 265 25.16 41.21 -20.63
C LYS A 265 26.46 40.51 -20.22
N ALA A 266 26.57 39.20 -20.44
CA ALA A 266 27.77 38.44 -20.10
C ALA A 266 28.90 38.65 -21.12
N LEU A 267 28.55 38.66 -22.41
CA LEU A 267 29.47 38.77 -23.55
C LEU A 267 30.11 40.17 -23.66
N SER A 268 29.34 41.24 -23.47
CA SER A 268 29.86 42.62 -23.50
C SER A 268 30.96 42.86 -22.46
N LYS A 269 30.82 42.29 -21.26
CA LYS A 269 31.87 42.32 -20.21
C LYS A 269 33.16 41.61 -20.63
N ALA A 270 33.05 40.63 -21.52
CA ALA A 270 34.17 39.87 -22.04
C ALA A 270 34.68 40.40 -23.40
N LYS A 271 34.24 41.60 -23.83
CA LYS A 271 34.57 42.23 -25.13
C LYS A 271 34.10 41.42 -26.35
N PHE A 272 32.95 40.76 -26.21
CA PHE A 272 32.23 40.17 -27.33
C PHE A 272 30.97 41.00 -27.57
N ASP A 273 30.83 41.58 -28.75
CA ASP A 273 29.74 42.49 -29.11
C ASP A 273 28.90 41.96 -30.28
N LYS A 274 27.74 42.57 -30.50
CA LYS A 274 26.81 42.25 -31.60
C LYS A 274 26.44 40.75 -31.65
N LEU A 275 25.98 40.22 -30.52
CA LEU A 275 25.32 38.92 -30.51
C LEU A 275 24.10 38.96 -31.43
N ALA A 276 24.02 38.02 -32.36
CA ALA A 276 22.84 37.79 -33.19
C ALA A 276 22.42 36.32 -33.09
N LEU A 277 21.15 36.09 -32.78
CA LEU A 277 20.55 34.75 -32.78
C LEU A 277 19.81 34.52 -34.10
N ASN A 278 20.07 33.39 -34.73
CA ASN A 278 19.37 32.97 -35.94
C ASN A 278 17.99 32.36 -35.60
N LYS A 279 17.23 32.04 -36.65
CA LYS A 279 15.93 31.39 -36.49
C LYS A 279 16.07 30.04 -35.74
N PRO A 280 15.26 29.80 -34.70
CA PRO A 280 15.29 28.55 -33.96
C PRO A 280 14.81 27.38 -34.82
N GLN A 281 15.44 26.22 -34.68
CA GLN A 281 14.96 24.94 -35.19
C GLN A 281 14.28 24.20 -34.03
N ILE A 282 13.02 23.84 -34.20
CA ILE A 282 12.19 23.20 -33.17
C ILE A 282 12.08 21.71 -33.51
N GLY A 283 12.76 20.87 -32.73
CA GLY A 283 12.69 19.41 -32.82
C GLY A 283 12.41 18.80 -31.44
N GLN A 284 13.16 17.75 -31.06
CA GLN A 284 13.18 17.27 -29.66
C GLN A 284 13.72 18.36 -28.71
N TYR A 285 14.66 19.16 -29.20
CA TYR A 285 15.24 20.31 -28.52
C TYR A 285 15.00 21.58 -29.34
N VAL A 286 15.21 22.74 -28.71
CA VAL A 286 15.20 24.04 -29.41
C VAL A 286 16.64 24.42 -29.73
N ASP A 287 17.01 24.31 -31.00
CA ASP A 287 18.37 24.59 -31.47
C ASP A 287 18.45 25.98 -32.08
N VAL A 288 19.39 26.80 -31.61
CA VAL A 288 19.57 28.20 -32.04
C VAL A 288 21.03 28.43 -32.40
N SER A 289 21.29 28.73 -33.66
CA SER A 289 22.62 29.17 -34.07
C SER A 289 22.82 30.65 -33.71
N PHE A 290 24.04 31.03 -33.34
CA PHE A 290 24.37 32.41 -33.01
C PHE A 290 25.65 32.86 -33.72
N SER A 291 25.81 34.18 -33.84
CA SER A 291 27.05 34.84 -34.21
C SER A 291 27.38 35.98 -33.25
N VAL A 292 28.67 36.23 -33.03
CA VAL A 292 29.17 37.31 -32.17
C VAL A 292 30.50 37.83 -32.71
N GLN A 293 30.78 39.12 -32.52
CA GLN A 293 32.00 39.77 -32.94
C GLN A 293 32.98 39.87 -31.75
N ASP A 294 34.23 39.42 -31.93
CA ASP A 294 35.30 39.66 -30.97
C ASP A 294 35.90 41.04 -31.23
N THR A 295 35.81 41.93 -30.23
CA THR A 295 36.38 43.28 -30.33
C THR A 295 37.75 43.38 -29.69
N ASP A 296 38.25 42.31 -29.07
CA ASP A 296 39.59 42.26 -28.49
C ASP A 296 40.64 41.85 -29.54
N THR A 297 41.32 42.84 -30.11
CA THR A 297 42.36 42.64 -31.12
C THR A 297 43.63 41.96 -30.59
N THR A 298 43.74 41.77 -29.27
CA THR A 298 44.90 41.10 -28.65
C THR A 298 44.76 39.59 -28.58
N ARG A 299 43.56 39.04 -28.83
CA ARG A 299 43.29 37.59 -28.74
C ARG A 299 43.64 36.87 -30.03
N SER A 300 44.23 35.69 -29.89
CA SER A 300 44.32 34.73 -30.99
C SER A 300 42.99 33.98 -31.13
N GLU A 301 42.71 33.46 -32.33
CA GLU A 301 41.51 32.66 -32.62
C GLU A 301 41.21 31.61 -31.55
N ARG A 302 42.23 30.86 -31.13
CA ARG A 302 42.09 29.80 -30.12
C ARG A 302 41.70 30.35 -28.75
N ILE A 303 42.22 31.51 -28.38
CA ILE A 303 41.88 32.18 -27.12
C ILE A 303 40.45 32.70 -27.18
N SER A 304 40.07 33.36 -28.28
CA SER A 304 38.71 33.88 -28.50
C SER A 304 37.65 32.77 -28.38
N GLN A 305 37.88 31.62 -29.04
CA GLN A 305 36.98 30.48 -28.94
C GLN A 305 36.86 29.97 -27.49
N LYS A 306 38.00 29.76 -26.82
CA LYS A 306 38.02 29.26 -25.44
C LYS A 306 37.34 30.21 -24.46
N ASP A 307 37.57 31.51 -24.58
CA ASP A 307 36.98 32.52 -23.73
C ASP A 307 35.47 32.64 -23.96
N LEU A 308 35.02 32.63 -25.22
CA LEU A 308 33.61 32.62 -25.57
C LEU A 308 32.90 31.40 -24.96
N ILE A 309 33.49 30.21 -25.13
CA ILE A 309 32.96 28.96 -24.58
C ILE A 309 32.78 29.07 -23.06
N ARG A 310 33.81 29.57 -22.36
CA ARG A 310 33.76 29.76 -20.91
C ARG A 310 32.64 30.72 -20.51
N VAL A 311 32.56 31.90 -21.13
CA VAL A 311 31.60 32.94 -20.78
C VAL A 311 30.16 32.46 -21.00
N ILE A 312 29.87 31.82 -22.13
CA ILE A 312 28.53 31.29 -22.42
C ILE A 312 28.17 30.19 -21.41
N ASN A 313 29.08 29.26 -21.14
CA ASN A 313 28.83 28.16 -20.19
C ASN A 313 28.61 28.68 -18.77
N GLU A 314 29.36 29.69 -18.32
CA GLU A 314 29.16 30.31 -17.01
C GLU A 314 27.82 31.06 -16.93
N ALA A 315 27.48 31.82 -17.98
CA ALA A 315 26.24 32.59 -18.03
C ALA A 315 24.99 31.70 -18.03
N LEU A 316 25.05 30.54 -18.71
CA LEU A 316 23.93 29.62 -18.85
C LEU A 316 23.94 28.47 -17.83
N LYS A 317 24.94 28.36 -16.96
CA LYS A 317 25.11 27.23 -16.01
C LYS A 317 23.84 26.89 -15.22
N GLN A 318 23.10 27.91 -14.78
CA GLN A 318 21.91 27.78 -13.94
C GLN A 318 20.59 27.85 -14.72
N THR A 319 20.63 27.68 -16.04
CA THR A 319 19.46 27.75 -16.92
C THR A 319 19.22 26.44 -17.66
N ASN A 320 18.10 26.35 -18.38
CA ASN A 320 17.77 25.23 -19.25
C ASN A 320 18.43 25.27 -20.64
N TRP A 321 19.45 26.09 -20.85
CA TRP A 321 20.15 26.23 -22.13
C TRP A 321 21.61 25.82 -22.04
N ARG A 322 22.15 25.13 -23.05
CA ARG A 322 23.58 24.82 -23.14
C ARG A 322 24.10 25.10 -24.53
N MET A 323 25.39 25.38 -24.62
CA MET A 323 26.06 25.45 -25.90
C MET A 323 26.43 24.04 -26.36
N VAL A 324 26.29 23.79 -27.65
CA VAL A 324 26.70 22.54 -28.28
C VAL A 324 28.22 22.40 -28.22
N ILE A 325 28.68 21.27 -27.69
CA ILE A 325 30.11 20.94 -27.59
C ILE A 325 30.72 20.98 -29.00
N ASN A 326 31.86 21.66 -29.14
CA ASN A 326 32.60 21.80 -30.40
C ASN A 326 31.83 22.50 -31.55
N SER A 327 30.77 23.27 -31.25
CA SER A 327 30.05 24.03 -32.29
C SER A 327 30.68 25.38 -32.63
N VAL A 328 31.66 25.84 -31.84
CA VAL A 328 32.23 27.18 -32.00
C VAL A 328 33.25 27.20 -33.12
N ALA A 329 33.02 28.05 -34.13
CA ALA A 329 33.96 28.31 -35.21
C ALA A 329 34.35 29.80 -35.21
N TYR A 330 35.58 30.10 -35.62
CA TYR A 330 36.07 31.47 -35.75
C TYR A 330 36.40 31.78 -37.22
N ARG A 331 36.05 32.98 -37.68
CA ARG A 331 36.42 33.46 -39.01
C ARG A 331 36.48 34.98 -39.02
N LEU A 332 37.67 35.54 -39.26
CA LEU A 332 37.89 36.99 -39.43
C LEU A 332 37.26 37.86 -38.32
N GLY A 333 37.40 37.44 -37.05
CA GLY A 333 36.86 38.18 -35.90
C GLY A 333 35.40 37.88 -35.57
N PHE A 334 34.72 37.04 -36.36
CA PHE A 334 33.40 36.52 -36.03
C PHE A 334 33.49 35.12 -35.45
N LEU A 335 32.76 34.89 -34.35
CA LEU A 335 32.54 33.56 -33.80
C LEU A 335 31.10 33.15 -34.04
N THR A 336 30.92 31.93 -34.52
CA THR A 336 29.60 31.32 -34.67
C THR A 336 29.50 30.07 -33.81
N GLY A 337 28.30 29.70 -33.37
CA GLY A 337 28.08 28.50 -32.58
C GLY A 337 26.60 28.12 -32.49
N GLN A 338 26.30 27.10 -31.70
CA GLN A 338 24.94 26.61 -31.49
C GLN A 338 24.59 26.50 -30.00
N LEU A 339 23.35 26.84 -29.67
CA LEU A 339 22.73 26.70 -28.36
C LEU A 339 21.56 25.72 -28.45
N ILE A 340 21.41 24.87 -27.45
CA ILE A 340 20.31 23.92 -27.29
C ILE A 340 19.50 24.30 -26.05
N GLY A 341 18.19 24.42 -26.20
CA GLY A 341 17.22 24.59 -25.12
C GLY A 341 16.57 23.26 -24.76
N TYR A 342 16.54 22.95 -23.46
CA TYR A 342 15.90 21.76 -22.89
C TYR A 342 14.59 22.17 -22.21
N GLU A 343 13.47 21.52 -22.54
CA GLU A 343 12.15 21.86 -21.98
C GLU A 343 11.58 20.74 -21.10
N SER A 344 11.75 19.49 -21.52
CA SER A 344 11.20 18.33 -20.80
C SER A 344 11.94 18.08 -19.48
N GLU A 345 11.22 17.59 -18.48
CA GLU A 345 11.79 17.22 -17.18
C GLU A 345 12.87 16.14 -17.33
N GLU A 346 12.62 15.13 -18.16
CA GLU A 346 13.59 14.07 -18.45
C GLU A 346 14.91 14.63 -19.02
N ASP A 347 14.82 15.64 -19.88
CA ASP A 347 16.00 16.24 -20.49
C ASP A 347 16.75 17.17 -19.54
N LEU A 348 16.04 17.86 -18.64
CA LEU A 348 16.68 18.62 -17.55
C LEU A 348 17.41 17.69 -16.57
N LEU A 349 16.86 16.51 -16.30
CA LEU A 349 17.54 15.50 -15.50
C LEU A 349 18.82 15.00 -16.19
N LYS A 350 18.77 14.73 -17.51
CA LYS A 350 19.94 14.35 -18.31
C LYS A 350 21.00 15.46 -18.36
N LEU A 351 20.56 16.73 -18.34
CA LEU A 351 21.44 17.89 -18.33
C LEU A 351 22.34 17.94 -17.09
N VAL A 352 21.78 17.54 -15.95
CA VAL A 352 22.37 17.68 -14.62
C VAL A 352 23.12 16.44 -14.19
N GLY A 353 22.68 15.25 -14.60
CA GLY A 353 23.31 13.98 -14.27
C GLY A 353 23.53 13.10 -15.49
N LYS A 354 24.75 12.54 -15.63
CA LYS A 354 24.98 11.40 -16.52
C LYS A 354 24.15 10.22 -16.00
N GLN A 355 23.44 9.57 -16.92
CA GLN A 355 22.52 8.48 -16.63
C GLN A 355 23.14 7.42 -15.72
N ASN A 356 22.71 7.40 -14.46
CA ASN A 356 22.56 6.16 -13.72
C ASN A 356 21.06 6.00 -13.55
N LYS A 357 20.42 5.24 -14.45
CA LYS A 357 19.09 4.70 -14.12
C LYS A 357 19.29 3.96 -12.80
N PRO A 358 18.65 4.36 -11.70
CA PRO A 358 18.71 3.55 -10.50
C PRO A 358 18.22 2.16 -10.93
N LYS A 359 19.07 1.15 -10.75
CA LYS A 359 18.66 -0.24 -10.87
C LYS A 359 17.72 -0.50 -9.71
N LEU A 360 16.46 -0.13 -9.88
CA LEU A 360 15.41 -0.57 -9.00
C LEU A 360 15.29 -2.07 -9.22
N ASN A 361 15.61 -2.83 -8.17
CA ASN A 361 15.21 -4.22 -8.05
C ASN A 361 13.69 -4.24 -8.01
N THR A 362 13.05 -4.28 -9.18
CA THR A 362 11.63 -4.55 -9.30
C THR A 362 11.39 -5.92 -8.69
N LYS A 363 10.84 -5.95 -7.47
CA LYS A 363 10.43 -7.18 -6.76
C LYS A 363 9.28 -7.92 -7.48
N ILE A 364 8.76 -7.37 -8.57
CA ILE A 364 7.60 -7.86 -9.31
C ILE A 364 8.04 -8.26 -10.71
N ASP A 365 7.54 -9.41 -11.16
CA ASP A 365 7.84 -9.91 -12.49
C ASP A 365 7.26 -8.99 -13.59
N PRO A 366 7.91 -8.91 -14.77
CA PRO A 366 7.44 -8.04 -15.84
C PRO A 366 6.04 -8.36 -16.38
N LYS A 367 5.58 -9.62 -16.30
CA LYS A 367 4.26 -10.02 -16.83
C LYS A 367 3.15 -9.48 -15.93
N THR A 368 3.27 -9.68 -14.61
CA THR A 368 2.33 -9.14 -13.61
C THR A 368 2.30 -7.63 -13.64
N ARG A 369 3.47 -6.98 -13.77
CA ARG A 369 3.53 -5.53 -13.94
C ARG A 369 2.78 -5.06 -15.19
N ASN A 370 2.91 -5.76 -16.30
CA ASN A 370 2.21 -5.40 -17.53
C ASN A 370 0.70 -5.64 -17.42
N LYS A 371 0.27 -6.76 -16.81
CA LYS A 371 -1.14 -7.11 -16.52
C LYS A 371 -1.86 -5.95 -15.83
N TYR A 372 -1.24 -5.38 -14.79
CA TYR A 372 -1.85 -4.32 -13.96
C TYR A 372 -1.44 -2.90 -14.32
N SER A 373 -0.67 -2.71 -15.39
CA SER A 373 -0.10 -1.41 -15.76
C SER A 373 -1.14 -0.29 -15.91
N HIS A 374 -2.35 -0.63 -16.39
CA HIS A 374 -3.47 0.29 -16.60
C HIS A 374 -4.57 0.18 -15.52
N HIS A 375 -4.34 -0.61 -14.46
CA HIS A 375 -5.31 -0.76 -13.38
C HIS A 375 -5.44 0.55 -12.59
N ASN A 376 -6.68 0.95 -12.25
CA ASN A 376 -6.96 2.23 -11.60
C ASN A 376 -6.16 2.44 -10.30
N VAL A 377 -6.01 1.38 -9.50
CA VAL A 377 -5.23 1.43 -8.24
C VAL A 377 -3.74 1.69 -8.51
N VAL A 378 -3.19 1.12 -9.58
CA VAL A 378 -1.78 1.34 -9.97
C VAL A 378 -1.58 2.76 -10.52
N GLN A 379 -2.55 3.29 -11.25
CA GLN A 379 -2.54 4.68 -11.72
C GLN A 379 -2.63 5.67 -10.56
N LEU A 380 -3.53 5.42 -9.60
CA LEU A 380 -3.63 6.21 -8.38
C LEU A 380 -2.32 6.18 -7.60
N ALA A 381 -1.68 5.02 -7.48
CA ALA A 381 -0.40 4.89 -6.80
C ALA A 381 0.74 5.65 -7.48
N ARG A 382 0.75 5.77 -8.82
CA ARG A 382 1.68 6.69 -9.52
C ARG A 382 1.44 8.12 -9.10
N MET A 383 0.20 8.59 -9.19
CA MET A 383 -0.15 9.97 -8.84
C MET A 383 0.21 10.29 -7.39
N LEU A 384 -0.07 9.36 -6.46
CA LEU A 384 0.29 9.49 -5.06
C LEU A 384 1.81 9.55 -4.87
N GLY A 385 2.55 8.68 -5.56
CA GLY A 385 4.02 8.68 -5.53
C GLY A 385 4.61 9.97 -6.09
N GLU A 386 4.05 10.53 -7.16
CA GLU A 386 4.48 11.83 -7.73
C GLU A 386 4.23 12.96 -6.74
N HIS A 387 3.03 13.02 -6.17
CA HIS A 387 2.66 14.03 -5.17
C HIS A 387 3.57 13.96 -3.94
N GLU A 388 3.78 12.76 -3.39
CA GLU A 388 4.64 12.54 -2.23
C GLU A 388 6.11 12.84 -2.53
N GLY A 389 6.60 12.45 -3.70
CA GLY A 389 7.95 12.78 -4.15
C GLY A 389 8.18 14.30 -4.25
N ILE A 390 7.24 15.04 -4.86
CA ILE A 390 7.27 16.51 -4.94
C ILE A 390 7.26 17.13 -3.54
N GLU A 391 6.38 16.67 -2.65
CA GLU A 391 6.32 17.12 -1.27
C GLU A 391 7.63 16.86 -0.51
N ASN A 392 8.29 15.72 -0.74
CA ASN A 392 9.58 15.40 -0.14
C ASN A 392 10.69 16.35 -0.63
N VAL A 393 10.71 16.71 -1.92
CA VAL A 393 11.62 17.72 -2.48
C VAL A 393 11.37 19.07 -1.82
N ARG A 394 10.10 19.48 -1.70
CA ARG A 394 9.72 20.74 -1.05
C ARG A 394 10.15 20.80 0.42
N LYS A 395 9.94 19.71 1.18
CA LYS A 395 10.40 19.58 2.57
C LYS A 395 11.93 19.64 2.69
N ARG A 396 12.67 19.09 1.74
CA ARG A 396 14.14 19.25 1.69
C ARG A 396 14.55 20.70 1.44
N ARG A 397 13.89 21.39 0.51
CA ARG A 397 14.15 22.81 0.20
C ARG A 397 13.93 23.73 1.41
N LEU A 398 12.96 23.44 2.29
CA LEU A 398 12.75 24.19 3.54
C LEU A 398 13.96 24.20 4.47
N LYS A 399 14.88 23.23 4.37
CA LYS A 399 16.12 23.26 5.16
C LYS A 399 16.98 24.49 4.82
N ASN A 400 16.91 24.96 3.58
CA ASN A 400 17.61 26.15 3.10
C ASN A 400 16.72 27.40 3.11
N GLU A 401 15.40 27.24 2.98
CA GLU A 401 14.40 28.31 2.95
C GLU A 401 13.32 28.07 4.03
N PRO A 402 13.64 28.25 5.33
CA PRO A 402 12.77 27.82 6.44
C PRO A 402 11.42 28.53 6.50
N ASP A 403 11.34 29.77 5.99
CA ASP A 403 10.10 30.55 5.97
C ASP A 403 9.11 30.11 4.87
N GLY A 404 9.56 29.24 3.96
CA GLY A 404 8.85 28.84 2.75
C GLY A 404 9.43 29.45 1.46
N PHE A 405 8.78 29.15 0.33
CA PHE A 405 9.20 29.63 -0.98
C PHE A 405 8.06 29.68 -1.98
N PHE A 406 8.23 30.41 -3.08
CA PHE A 406 7.32 30.34 -4.22
C PHE A 406 7.55 29.06 -5.03
N LEU A 407 6.45 28.43 -5.45
CA LEU A 407 6.46 27.27 -6.33
C LEU A 407 6.87 27.66 -7.76
N GLN A 408 7.18 26.68 -8.61
CA GLN A 408 7.58 26.94 -9.99
C GLN A 408 6.39 27.44 -10.83
N GLU A 409 6.65 28.27 -11.85
CA GLU A 409 5.60 28.88 -12.69
C GLU A 409 4.72 27.85 -13.41
N ASN A 410 5.28 26.70 -13.77
CA ASN A 410 4.58 25.60 -14.44
C ASN A 410 3.79 24.70 -13.48
N GLU A 411 3.84 24.93 -12.16
CA GLU A 411 3.03 24.18 -11.20
C GLU A 411 1.65 24.83 -11.01
N GLY A 412 0.64 24.01 -10.71
CA GLY A 412 -0.73 24.45 -10.45
C GLY A 412 -1.68 24.26 -11.64
N PRO A 413 -2.87 24.90 -11.61
CA PRO A 413 -3.28 25.94 -10.67
C PRO A 413 -3.48 25.41 -9.24
N TYR A 414 -3.12 26.23 -8.25
CA TYR A 414 -3.37 25.95 -6.84
C TYR A 414 -4.33 26.96 -6.24
N SER A 415 -5.19 26.50 -5.34
CA SER A 415 -6.06 27.37 -4.55
C SER A 415 -5.32 27.87 -3.31
N CYS A 416 -5.35 29.18 -3.08
CA CYS A 416 -4.81 29.79 -1.87
C CYS A 416 -5.56 29.29 -0.63
N GLY A 417 -4.84 28.79 0.37
CA GLY A 417 -5.39 28.33 1.64
C GLY A 417 -6.15 29.43 2.40
N ILE A 418 -5.91 30.72 2.14
CA ILE A 418 -6.61 31.81 2.85
C ILE A 418 -7.81 32.32 2.04
N CYS A 419 -7.58 32.86 0.84
CA CYS A 419 -8.64 33.48 0.04
C CYS A 419 -9.34 32.51 -0.92
N GLY A 420 -8.75 31.35 -1.21
CA GLY A 420 -9.21 30.36 -2.20
C GLY A 420 -9.14 30.78 -3.67
N GLU A 421 -8.50 31.92 -3.98
CA GLU A 421 -8.22 32.24 -5.38
C GLU A 421 -7.23 31.24 -5.97
N ASN A 422 -7.41 30.92 -7.25
CA ASN A 422 -6.53 30.03 -8.00
C ASN A 422 -5.40 30.82 -8.64
N HIS A 423 -4.16 30.37 -8.42
CA HIS A 423 -2.96 30.97 -9.02
C HIS A 423 -2.00 29.88 -9.49
N TYR A 424 -1.14 30.22 -10.45
CA TYR A 424 0.00 29.39 -10.83
C TYR A 424 1.11 29.45 -9.78
N GLY A 425 2.01 28.47 -9.79
CA GLY A 425 2.96 28.23 -8.70
C GLY A 425 3.88 29.41 -8.38
N ASN A 426 4.31 30.20 -9.37
CA ASN A 426 5.13 31.40 -9.14
C ASN A 426 4.42 32.52 -8.35
N LYS A 427 3.11 32.40 -8.14
CA LYS A 427 2.29 33.29 -7.31
C LYS A 427 1.78 32.60 -6.05
N ILE A 428 2.23 31.38 -5.78
CA ILE A 428 1.84 30.56 -4.63
C ILE A 428 3.07 30.30 -3.78
N TRP A 429 3.03 30.85 -2.58
CA TRP A 429 3.94 30.55 -1.50
C TRP A 429 3.55 29.22 -0.85
N TRP A 430 4.52 28.34 -0.66
CA TRP A 430 4.36 27.07 0.01
C TRP A 430 5.27 27.01 1.25
N ASN A 431 4.71 26.55 2.37
CA ASN A 431 5.42 26.18 3.58
C ASN A 431 4.66 25.04 4.29
N LEU A 432 5.10 24.65 5.51
CA LEU A 432 4.42 23.59 6.28
C LEU A 432 3.01 23.96 6.74
N ASP A 433 2.70 25.26 6.85
CA ASP A 433 1.37 25.75 7.22
C ASP A 433 0.38 25.74 6.04
N GLY A 434 0.88 25.51 4.82
CA GLY A 434 0.10 25.30 3.61
C GLY A 434 0.37 26.31 2.50
N LEU A 435 -0.59 26.41 1.57
CA LEU A 435 -0.49 27.22 0.36
C LEU A 435 -1.03 28.64 0.58
N GLN A 436 -0.28 29.67 0.22
CA GLN A 436 -0.71 31.07 0.31
C GLN A 436 -0.43 31.79 -1.00
N CYS A 437 -1.39 32.53 -1.56
CA CYS A 437 -1.07 33.38 -2.72
C CYS A 437 -0.18 34.56 -2.32
N ALA A 438 0.56 35.12 -3.29
CA ALA A 438 1.46 36.26 -3.09
C ALA A 438 0.76 37.45 -2.39
N ASN A 439 -0.50 37.71 -2.72
CA ASN A 439 -1.29 38.78 -2.08
C ASN A 439 -1.55 38.48 -0.60
N CYS A 440 -1.99 37.26 -0.25
CA CYS A 440 -2.23 36.90 1.14
C CYS A 440 -0.94 36.95 1.95
N ARG A 441 0.17 36.43 1.40
CA ARG A 441 1.50 36.49 2.03
C ARG A 441 1.93 37.94 2.29
N LEU A 442 1.73 38.83 1.32
CA LEU A 442 2.04 40.25 1.48
C LEU A 442 1.22 40.92 2.59
N ASN A 443 -0.08 40.58 2.71
CA ASN A 443 -0.92 41.12 3.77
C ASN A 443 -0.50 40.61 5.16
N ILE A 444 -0.02 39.37 5.26
CA ILE A 444 0.59 38.84 6.50
C ILE A 444 1.86 39.61 6.85
N GLN A 445 2.77 39.78 5.88
CA GLN A 445 4.02 40.53 6.09
C GLN A 445 3.81 41.99 6.48
N LYS A 446 2.74 42.62 5.96
CA LYS A 446 2.33 43.98 6.34
C LYS A 446 1.59 44.05 7.68
N GLY A 447 1.34 42.93 8.34
CA GLY A 447 0.59 42.86 9.60
C GLY A 447 -0.89 43.20 9.47
N VAL A 448 -1.47 43.13 8.26
CA VAL A 448 -2.92 43.35 8.05
C VAL A 448 -3.73 42.23 8.70
N ILE A 449 -3.22 41.00 8.59
CA ILE A 449 -3.70 39.79 9.25
C ILE A 449 -2.50 39.02 9.85
N PRO A 450 -2.70 38.25 10.94
CA PRO A 450 -1.68 37.30 11.38
C PRO A 450 -1.53 36.14 10.38
N PRO A 451 -0.53 35.26 10.54
CA PRO A 451 -0.55 33.95 9.90
C PRO A 451 -1.86 33.23 10.23
N LEU A 452 -2.53 32.65 9.22
CA LEU A 452 -3.82 32.00 9.37
C LEU A 452 -3.73 30.55 8.92
N GLU A 453 -4.57 29.71 9.53
CA GLU A 453 -4.73 28.31 9.13
C GLU A 453 -5.35 28.20 7.73
N CYS A 454 -5.30 27.02 7.14
CA CYS A 454 -5.99 26.77 5.87
C CYS A 454 -7.51 26.94 6.03
N ARG A 455 -8.19 27.52 5.04
CA ARG A 455 -9.63 27.80 5.03
C ARG A 455 -10.50 26.55 5.16
N TYR A 456 -9.95 25.38 4.87
CA TYR A 456 -10.58 24.08 4.98
C TYR A 456 -10.39 23.43 6.36
N ASP A 457 -9.55 24.03 7.22
CA ASP A 457 -9.44 23.62 8.60
C ASP A 457 -10.76 23.91 9.34
N LYS A 458 -11.26 22.90 10.07
CA LYS A 458 -12.50 22.98 10.83
C LYS A 458 -12.35 23.97 12.00
N ASP A 459 -11.16 24.05 12.57
CA ASP A 459 -10.87 24.83 13.78
C ASP A 459 -10.25 26.19 13.48
N LYS A 460 -10.18 26.59 12.21
CA LYS A 460 -9.60 27.87 11.77
C LYS A 460 -10.05 29.06 12.62
N SER A 461 -9.13 29.95 12.91
CA SER A 461 -9.33 31.11 13.80
C SER A 461 -10.13 32.26 13.16
N TYR A 462 -10.60 32.09 11.92
CA TYR A 462 -11.22 33.14 11.13
C TYR A 462 -12.38 32.62 10.26
N PHE A 463 -13.15 33.55 9.69
CA PHE A 463 -14.13 33.26 8.65
C PHE A 463 -14.08 34.33 7.55
N LEU A 464 -14.54 33.95 6.36
CA LEU A 464 -14.55 34.80 5.17
C LEU A 464 -15.94 35.42 4.96
N ASP A 465 -15.98 36.52 4.20
CA ASP A 465 -17.23 37.25 3.93
C ASP A 465 -18.34 36.37 3.35
N TRP A 466 -17.99 35.51 2.37
CA TRP A 466 -18.94 34.59 1.75
C TRP A 466 -19.48 33.53 2.72
N GLU A 467 -18.79 33.25 3.83
CA GLU A 467 -19.25 32.31 4.87
C GLU A 467 -20.33 32.92 5.76
N ILE A 468 -20.48 34.25 5.78
CA ILE A 468 -21.35 34.95 6.73
C ILE A 468 -22.82 34.56 6.55
N LYS A 469 -23.31 34.60 5.32
CA LYS A 469 -24.69 34.25 4.99
C LYS A 469 -25.00 32.75 5.23
N PRO A 470 -24.26 31.80 4.66
CA PRO A 470 -24.58 30.38 4.83
C PRO A 470 -24.37 29.91 6.28
N LYS A 471 -23.30 30.35 6.97
CA LYS A 471 -23.01 29.86 8.33
C LYS A 471 -23.79 30.59 9.41
N TYR A 472 -23.94 31.92 9.33
CA TYR A 472 -24.52 32.70 10.42
C TYR A 472 -25.90 33.27 10.09
N GLY A 473 -26.42 33.01 8.88
CA GLY A 473 -27.74 33.49 8.46
C GLY A 473 -27.85 35.00 8.29
N VAL A 474 -26.73 35.72 8.18
CA VAL A 474 -26.72 37.19 8.09
C VAL A 474 -26.65 37.62 6.63
N HIS A 475 -27.63 38.42 6.19
CA HIS A 475 -27.68 38.94 4.82
C HIS A 475 -26.52 39.93 4.55
N PRO A 476 -25.91 39.96 3.35
CA PRO A 476 -24.79 40.86 3.04
C PRO A 476 -25.04 42.35 3.35
N ALA A 477 -26.26 42.85 3.11
CA ALA A 477 -26.64 44.22 3.48
C ALA A 477 -26.55 44.47 4.99
N THR A 478 -26.92 43.48 5.79
CA THR A 478 -26.79 43.51 7.26
C THR A 478 -25.31 43.42 7.66
N THR A 479 -24.51 42.58 6.99
CA THR A 479 -23.05 42.51 7.19
C THR A 479 -22.41 43.89 7.00
N ALA A 480 -22.72 44.58 5.91
CA ALA A 480 -22.21 45.94 5.65
C ALA A 480 -22.66 46.96 6.72
N LYS A 481 -23.90 46.85 7.21
CA LYS A 481 -24.39 47.67 8.34
C LYS A 481 -23.60 47.38 9.62
N LEU A 482 -23.39 46.11 9.97
CA LEU A 482 -22.66 45.70 11.17
C LEU A 482 -21.19 46.15 11.12
N ARG A 483 -20.57 46.14 9.94
CA ARG A 483 -19.22 46.70 9.73
C ARG A 483 -19.19 48.21 9.99
N ARG A 484 -20.13 48.98 9.43
CA ARG A 484 -20.21 50.44 9.66
C ARG A 484 -20.45 50.79 11.13
N GLN A 485 -21.13 49.93 11.88
CA GLN A 485 -21.39 50.09 13.31
C GLN A 485 -20.22 49.61 14.19
N GLY A 486 -19.14 49.05 13.61
CA GLY A 486 -18.02 48.49 14.37
C GLY A 486 -18.35 47.21 15.15
N ILE A 487 -19.51 46.61 14.92
CA ILE A 487 -19.92 45.35 15.59
C ILE A 487 -19.23 44.15 14.94
N LEU A 488 -18.97 44.24 13.63
CA LEU A 488 -18.23 43.24 12.86
C LEU A 488 -16.95 43.89 12.32
N VAL A 489 -15.81 43.43 12.79
CA VAL A 489 -14.48 43.92 12.43
C VAL A 489 -13.90 43.02 11.34
N GLY A 490 -13.84 43.56 10.12
CA GLY A 490 -13.27 42.89 8.95
C GLY A 490 -11.90 43.48 8.56
N ARG A 491 -10.95 42.61 8.27
CA ARG A 491 -9.62 42.94 7.73
C ARG A 491 -9.67 42.84 6.21
N ASP A 492 -9.61 43.98 5.53
CA ASP A 492 -9.66 44.06 4.07
C ASP A 492 -8.27 43.79 3.47
N LEU A 493 -8.14 42.65 2.80
CA LEU A 493 -6.91 42.23 2.14
C LEU A 493 -6.80 42.90 0.78
N LYS A 494 -5.66 43.57 0.55
CA LYS A 494 -5.40 44.32 -0.69
C LYS A 494 -4.44 43.56 -1.58
N ASN A 495 -4.69 43.59 -2.89
CA ASN A 495 -3.76 43.07 -3.88
C ASN A 495 -2.65 44.09 -4.18
N THR A 496 -1.81 43.78 -5.17
CA THR A 496 -0.72 44.68 -5.61
C THR A 496 -1.19 46.00 -6.20
N THR A 497 -2.43 46.09 -6.70
CA THR A 497 -3.02 47.35 -7.22
C THR A 497 -3.68 48.18 -6.11
N GLY A 498 -3.74 47.66 -4.88
CA GLY A 498 -4.36 48.31 -3.73
C GLY A 498 -5.87 48.07 -3.62
N SER A 499 -6.48 47.34 -4.54
CA SER A 499 -7.91 46.99 -4.46
C SER A 499 -8.15 45.85 -3.47
N THR A 500 -9.23 45.94 -2.71
CA THR A 500 -9.65 44.87 -1.79
C THR A 500 -10.19 43.69 -2.60
N TYR A 501 -9.60 42.51 -2.42
CA TYR A 501 -10.02 41.28 -3.10
C TYR A 501 -10.67 40.26 -2.15
N CYS A 502 -10.38 40.37 -0.85
CA CYS A 502 -10.89 39.46 0.17
C CYS A 502 -11.03 40.20 1.50
N THR A 503 -12.04 39.85 2.29
CA THR A 503 -12.19 40.33 3.67
C THR A 503 -12.19 39.13 4.61
N VAL A 504 -11.30 39.18 5.59
CA VAL A 504 -11.15 38.18 6.65
C VAL A 504 -11.71 38.73 7.96
N TYR A 505 -12.44 37.90 8.70
CA TYR A 505 -12.96 38.24 10.02
C TYR A 505 -12.35 37.29 11.05
N LEU A 506 -11.49 37.81 11.93
CA LEU A 506 -10.85 37.01 12.97
C LEU A 506 -11.85 36.75 14.10
N LYS A 507 -11.96 35.50 14.58
CA LYS A 507 -12.94 35.12 15.62
C LYS A 507 -12.70 35.89 16.93
N ASN A 508 -11.44 36.08 17.32
CA ASN A 508 -11.05 36.83 18.52
C ASN A 508 -11.50 38.30 18.49
N GLU A 509 -11.51 38.96 17.34
CA GLU A 509 -11.96 40.34 17.16
C GLU A 509 -13.50 40.46 17.06
N ASN A 510 -14.18 39.35 16.82
CA ASN A 510 -15.61 39.32 16.48
C ASN A 510 -16.47 38.55 17.49
N GLN A 511 -16.02 38.39 18.74
CA GLN A 511 -16.74 37.64 19.78
C GLN A 511 -18.16 38.15 20.03
N ARG A 512 -18.37 39.47 19.96
CA ARG A 512 -19.70 40.09 20.10
C ARG A 512 -20.65 39.68 18.98
N PHE A 513 -20.16 39.61 17.74
CA PHE A 513 -20.92 39.13 16.59
C PHE A 513 -21.27 37.65 16.74
N LEU A 514 -20.28 36.82 17.09
CA LEU A 514 -20.42 35.36 17.23
C LEU A 514 -21.40 34.97 18.35
N THR A 515 -21.44 35.76 19.43
CA THR A 515 -22.40 35.53 20.54
C THR A 515 -23.84 35.77 20.09
N LYS A 516 -24.07 36.79 19.26
CA LYS A 516 -25.40 37.17 18.77
C LYS A 516 -25.86 36.32 17.59
N HIS A 517 -24.93 35.90 16.75
CA HIS A 517 -25.19 35.12 15.55
C HIS A 517 -24.40 33.82 15.65
N ARG A 518 -25.03 32.80 16.23
CA ARG A 518 -24.42 31.46 16.32
C ARG A 518 -24.41 30.80 14.94
N PRO A 519 -23.36 30.01 14.61
CA PRO A 519 -23.35 29.22 13.40
C PRO A 519 -24.52 28.24 13.39
N LYS A 520 -25.16 28.10 12.23
CA LYS A 520 -26.27 27.18 11.97
C LYS A 520 -25.82 25.73 11.95
#